data_AF-A0A502MZ15-F1
#
_entry.id   AF-A0A502MZ15-F1
#
_cell.length_a   1.000
_cell.length_b   1.000
_cell.length_c   1.000
_cell.angle_alpha   90.00
_cell.angle_beta   90.00
_cell.angle_gamma   90.00
#
_symmetry.space_group_name_H-M   'P 1'
#
loop_
_entity.id
_entity.type
_entity.pdbx_description
1 polymer ?
#
loop_
_entity_poly.entity_id
_entity_poly.type
_entity_poly.pdbx_seq_one_letter_code
_entity_poly.pdbx_strand_id
1 'polypeptide(L)'
;MTARKDRLKKLVKVQEQLKALHETRHAGFLAAAVKAEAEAKELIERFDTDSSLGSLFPEIYHRRITDALGRQERNLENARQEVSLIATATARTNMVERAYKDERRRDERERSDRERLDLIMQKRTSDG
;
A
#
# COMPACT_ATOMS: atom_id res chain seq x y z
N MET A 1 -17.90 -5.38 -26.30
CA MET A 1 -17.89 -4.76 -24.97
C MET A 1 -17.11 -5.65 -24.00
N THR A 2 -16.19 -5.12 -23.19
CA THR A 2 -15.42 -5.95 -22.23
C THR A 2 -16.33 -6.53 -21.15
N ALA A 3 -16.22 -7.84 -20.88
CA ALA A 3 -17.00 -8.50 -19.85
C ALA A 3 -16.80 -7.84 -18.48
N ARG A 4 -17.84 -7.84 -17.64
CA ARG A 4 -17.78 -7.28 -16.27
C ARG A 4 -16.65 -7.89 -15.44
N LYS A 5 -16.44 -9.20 -15.59
CA LYS A 5 -15.32 -9.96 -15.01
C LYS A 5 -13.95 -9.38 -15.35
N ASP A 6 -13.69 -9.02 -16.61
CA ASP A 6 -12.39 -8.47 -17.03
C ASP A 6 -12.16 -7.06 -16.48
N ARG A 7 -13.22 -6.26 -16.37
CA ARG A 7 -13.16 -4.94 -15.73
C ARG A 7 -12.83 -5.05 -14.25
N LEU A 8 -13.47 -5.97 -13.54
CA LEU A 8 -13.18 -6.23 -12.12
C LEU A 8 -11.74 -6.75 -11.92
N LYS A 9 -11.26 -7.66 -12.79
CA LYS A 9 -9.87 -8.14 -12.75
C LYS A 9 -8.86 -7.00 -12.90
N LYS A 10 -9.09 -6.08 -13.83
CA LYS A 10 -8.23 -4.89 -14.00
C LYS A 10 -8.31 -3.99 -12.76
N LEU A 11 -9.49 -3.82 -12.20
CA LEU A 11 -9.68 -2.98 -11.02
C LEU A 11 -8.97 -3.54 -9.80
N VAL A 12 -8.98 -4.87 -9.57
CA VAL A 12 -8.17 -5.51 -8.50
C VAL A 12 -6.70 -5.12 -8.66
N LYS A 13 -6.12 -5.30 -9.85
CA LYS A 13 -4.71 -4.97 -10.10
C LYS A 13 -4.37 -3.51 -9.79
N VAL A 14 -5.25 -2.58 -10.18
CA VAL A 14 -5.04 -1.15 -9.90
C VAL A 14 -5.10 -0.87 -8.39
N GLN A 15 -6.03 -1.49 -7.67
CA GLN A 15 -6.11 -1.33 -6.22
C GLN A 15 -4.89 -1.94 -5.49
N GLU A 16 -4.37 -3.07 -5.97
CA GLU A 16 -3.11 -3.65 -5.47
C GLU A 16 -1.92 -2.70 -5.70
N GLN A 17 -1.81 -2.09 -6.88
CA GLN A 17 -0.76 -1.11 -7.18
C GLN A 17 -0.87 0.14 -6.30
N LEU A 18 -2.08 0.64 -6.06
CA LEU A 18 -2.31 1.76 -5.15
C LEU A 18 -1.92 1.41 -3.72
N LYS A 19 -2.26 0.20 -3.25
CA LYS A 19 -1.85 -0.29 -1.92
C LYS A 19 -0.32 -0.34 -1.82
N ALA A 20 0.36 -0.91 -2.82
CA ALA A 20 1.83 -0.98 -2.86
C ALA A 20 2.49 0.41 -2.88
N LEU A 21 1.87 1.40 -3.54
CA LEU A 21 2.34 2.78 -3.51
C LEU A 21 2.30 3.37 -2.09
N HIS A 22 1.22 3.15 -1.34
CA HIS A 22 1.13 3.63 0.03
C HIS A 22 2.08 2.87 0.97
N GLU A 23 2.25 1.56 0.78
CA GLU A 23 3.22 0.76 1.54
C GLU A 23 4.67 1.22 1.32
N THR A 24 5.05 1.55 0.08
CA THR A 24 6.39 2.06 -0.23
C THR A 24 6.61 3.46 0.36
N ARG A 25 5.60 4.34 0.28
CA ARG A 25 5.67 5.67 0.92
C ARG A 25 5.80 5.57 2.43
N HIS A 26 5.00 4.71 3.06
CA HIS A 26 5.09 4.43 4.49
C HIS A 26 6.50 3.97 4.89
N ALA A 27 7.07 3.00 4.16
CA ALA A 27 8.43 2.54 4.40
C ALA A 27 9.46 3.67 4.20
N GLY A 28 9.28 4.52 3.19
CA GLY A 28 10.13 5.68 2.93
C GLY A 28 10.10 6.69 4.08
N PHE A 29 8.92 7.00 4.62
CA PHE A 29 8.79 7.89 5.77
C PHE A 29 9.40 7.30 7.04
N LEU A 30 9.23 6.00 7.30
CA LEU A 30 9.89 5.34 8.43
C LEU A 30 11.41 5.36 8.31
N ALA A 31 11.95 5.05 7.12
CA ALA A 31 13.39 5.12 6.87
C ALA A 31 13.93 6.55 7.05
N ALA A 32 13.20 7.56 6.59
CA ALA A 32 13.55 8.96 6.76
C ALA A 32 13.49 9.41 8.23
N ALA A 33 12.52 8.90 9.01
CA ALA A 33 12.43 9.15 10.45
C ALA A 33 13.63 8.55 11.20
N VAL A 34 13.96 7.29 10.94
CA VAL A 34 15.12 6.61 11.55
C VAL A 34 16.42 7.33 11.19
N LYS A 35 16.57 7.77 9.94
CA LYS A 35 17.74 8.54 9.52
C LYS A 35 17.85 9.88 10.25
N ALA A 36 16.75 10.60 10.40
CA ALA A 36 16.72 11.88 11.12
C ALA A 36 17.02 11.71 12.61
N GLU A 37 16.55 10.62 13.22
CA GLU A 37 16.88 10.26 14.60
C GLU A 37 18.37 9.94 14.78
N ALA A 38 18.96 9.17 13.85
CA ALA A 38 20.38 8.86 13.86
C ALA A 38 21.24 10.12 13.72
N GLU A 39 20.85 11.05 12.83
CA GLU A 39 21.51 12.35 12.67
C GLU A 39 21.45 13.19 13.96
N ALA A 40 20.29 13.23 14.63
CA ALA A 40 20.16 13.93 15.91
C ALA A 40 21.06 13.32 17.00
N LYS A 41 21.12 11.98 17.09
CA LYS A 41 22.01 11.27 18.03
C LYS A 41 23.48 11.56 17.76
N GLU A 42 23.90 11.49 16.50
CA GLU A 42 25.28 11.81 16.10
C GLU A 42 25.66 13.25 16.44
N LEU A 43 24.73 14.20 16.28
CA LEU A 43 24.94 15.61 16.64
C LEU A 43 25.09 15.79 18.15
N ILE A 44 24.33 15.06 18.96
CA ILE A 44 24.43 15.08 20.43
C ILE A 44 25.76 14.45 20.88
N GLU A 45 26.12 13.28 20.37
CA GLU A 45 27.38 12.60 20.71
C GLU A 45 28.60 13.45 20.36
N ARG A 46 28.56 14.13 19.20
CA ARG A 46 29.62 15.07 18.79
C ARG A 46 29.66 16.32 19.66
N PHE A 47 28.53 16.78 20.19
CA PHE A 47 28.49 17.92 21.11
C PHE A 47 29.19 17.57 22.43
N ASP A 48 28.95 16.37 22.97
CA ASP A 48 29.52 15.89 24.23
C ASP A 48 31.02 15.57 24.18
N THR A 49 31.67 15.66 23.01
CA THR A 49 33.12 15.42 22.90
C THR A 49 33.92 16.71 23.12
N ASP A 50 34.92 16.68 24.03
CA ASP A 50 35.77 17.83 24.41
C ASP A 50 36.57 18.48 23.26
N SER A 51 36.66 17.81 22.10
CA SER A 51 37.35 18.29 20.89
C SER A 51 36.40 19.03 19.91
N SER A 52 35.10 19.13 20.23
CA SER A 52 34.12 19.63 19.28
C SER A 52 34.07 21.16 19.24
N LEU A 53 33.92 21.71 18.03
CA LEU A 53 33.53 23.11 17.81
C LEU A 53 32.16 23.45 18.41
N GLY A 54 31.45 22.48 19.01
CA GLY A 54 30.14 22.63 19.63
C GLY A 54 30.14 23.56 20.84
N SER A 55 31.23 23.62 21.60
CA SER A 55 31.41 24.60 22.68
C SER A 55 31.47 26.05 22.16
N LEU A 56 32.03 26.24 20.96
CA LEU A 56 32.15 27.57 20.33
C LEU A 56 30.86 28.03 19.65
N PHE A 57 30.00 27.09 19.21
CA PHE A 57 28.73 27.40 18.54
C PHE A 57 27.54 26.55 19.03
N PRO A 58 27.12 26.67 20.31
CA PRO A 58 26.03 25.86 20.86
C PRO A 58 24.70 26.07 20.13
N GLU A 59 24.40 27.31 19.75
CA GLU A 59 23.16 27.69 19.05
C GLU A 59 22.97 26.97 17.71
N ILE A 60 24.06 26.75 16.96
CA ILE A 60 24.01 26.06 15.66
C ILE A 60 23.70 24.58 15.87
N TYR A 61 24.29 23.96 16.90
CA TYR A 61 24.04 22.56 17.24
C TYR A 61 22.63 22.35 17.74
N HIS A 62 22.17 23.15 18.71
CA HIS A 62 20.80 23.08 19.20
C HIS A 62 19.79 23.24 18.07
N ARG A 63 19.97 24.22 17.18
CA ARG A 63 19.09 24.40 16.01
C ARG A 63 19.08 23.18 15.11
N ARG A 64 20.24 22.59 14.80
CA ARG A 64 20.34 21.39 13.95
C ARG A 64 19.69 20.16 14.59
N ILE A 65 19.87 19.98 15.90
CA ILE A 65 19.24 18.89 16.66
C ILE A 65 17.72 19.07 16.64
N THR A 66 17.22 20.27 16.95
CA THR A 66 15.79 20.58 16.89
C THR A 66 15.22 20.39 15.47
N ASP A 67 15.95 20.80 14.44
CA ASP A 67 15.55 20.59 13.04
C ASP A 67 15.50 19.10 12.68
N ALA A 68 16.47 18.29 13.13
CA ALA A 68 16.52 16.85 12.89
C ALA A 68 15.37 16.13 13.62
N LEU A 69 15.12 16.45 14.89
CA LEU A 69 13.97 15.94 15.65
C LEU A 69 12.64 16.36 15.01
N GLY A 70 12.52 17.61 14.59
CA GLY A 70 11.34 18.09 13.88
C GLY A 70 11.12 17.40 12.53
N ARG A 71 12.18 16.97 11.83
CA ARG A 71 12.06 16.12 10.63
C ARG A 71 11.60 14.71 10.98
N GLN A 72 12.14 14.13 12.06
CA GLN A 72 11.73 12.81 12.55
C GLN A 72 10.23 12.79 12.87
N GLU A 73 9.74 13.74 13.66
CA GLU A 73 8.32 13.83 14.04
C GLU A 73 7.40 13.96 12.83
N ARG A 74 7.73 14.87 11.90
CA ARG A 74 6.97 15.05 10.64
C ARG A 74 6.94 13.76 9.80
N ASN A 75 8.06 13.06 9.70
CA ASN A 75 8.12 11.79 8.96
C ASN A 75 7.30 10.69 9.65
N LEU A 76 7.30 10.62 10.98
CA LEU A 76 6.45 9.68 11.73
C LEU A 76 4.96 10.00 11.58
N GLU A 77 4.59 11.27 11.58
CA GLU A 77 3.21 11.69 11.33
C GLU A 77 2.76 11.33 9.92
N ASN A 78 3.58 11.61 8.91
CA ASN A 78 3.31 11.20 7.53
C ASN A 78 3.20 9.67 7.40
N ALA A 79 4.05 8.91 8.09
CA ALA A 79 3.94 7.45 8.14
C ALA A 79 2.58 7.01 8.74
N ARG A 80 2.14 7.62 9.86
CA ARG A 80 0.83 7.31 10.46
C ARG A 80 -0.33 7.62 9.51
N GLN A 81 -0.26 8.71 8.75
CA GLN A 81 -1.26 9.04 7.75
C GLN A 81 -1.28 7.97 6.63
N GLU A 82 -0.12 7.53 6.15
CA GLU A 82 -0.03 6.46 5.14
C GLU A 82 -0.63 5.14 5.66
N VAL A 83 -0.49 4.79 6.94
CA VAL A 83 -1.15 3.60 7.51
C VAL A 83 -2.67 3.65 7.35
N SER A 84 -3.29 4.82 7.56
CA SER A 84 -4.74 4.99 7.37
C SER A 84 -5.16 4.80 5.90
N LEU A 85 -4.32 5.25 4.97
CA LEU A 85 -4.52 5.08 3.53
C LEU A 85 -4.34 3.63 3.10
N ILE A 86 -3.34 2.92 3.64
CA ILE A 86 -3.12 1.48 3.42
C ILE A 86 -4.33 0.67 3.92
N ALA A 87 -4.85 0.99 5.11
CA ALA A 87 -6.03 0.31 5.66
C ALA A 87 -7.26 0.49 4.75
N THR A 88 -7.49 1.72 4.27
CA THR A 88 -8.57 2.04 3.34
C THR A 88 -8.39 1.34 1.99
N ALA A 89 -7.19 1.36 1.44
CA ALA A 89 -6.85 0.67 0.20
C ALA A 89 -7.05 -0.85 0.32
N THR A 90 -6.65 -1.43 1.44
CA THR A 90 -6.84 -2.86 1.75
C THR A 90 -8.32 -3.23 1.79
N ALA A 91 -9.15 -2.41 2.44
CA ALA A 91 -10.60 -2.62 2.47
C ALA A 91 -11.20 -2.58 1.05
N ARG A 92 -10.79 -1.61 0.22
CA ARG A 92 -11.24 -1.50 -1.18
C ARG A 92 -10.80 -2.70 -2.02
N THR A 93 -9.54 -3.13 -1.93
CA THR A 93 -9.05 -4.32 -2.65
C THR A 93 -9.87 -5.55 -2.28
N ASN A 94 -10.12 -5.77 -0.99
CA ASN A 94 -10.93 -6.90 -0.50
C ASN A 94 -12.36 -6.88 -1.05
N MET A 95 -13.00 -5.72 -1.12
CA MET A 95 -14.35 -5.59 -1.69
C MET A 95 -14.36 -5.94 -3.18
N VAL A 96 -13.38 -5.46 -3.94
CA VAL A 96 -13.30 -5.69 -5.39
C VAL A 96 -12.96 -7.16 -5.69
N GLU A 97 -12.06 -7.75 -4.92
CA GLU A 97 -11.75 -9.18 -5.03
C GLU A 97 -12.97 -10.06 -4.79
N ARG A 98 -13.78 -9.74 -3.78
CA ARG A 98 -15.05 -10.44 -3.52
C ARG A 98 -15.98 -10.32 -4.71
N ALA A 99 -16.20 -9.10 -5.22
CA ALA A 99 -17.03 -8.86 -6.40
C ALA A 99 -16.53 -9.63 -7.64
N TYR A 100 -15.21 -9.69 -7.85
CA TYR A 100 -14.61 -10.46 -8.93
C TYR A 100 -14.84 -11.97 -8.77
N LYS A 101 -14.65 -12.51 -7.56
CA LYS A 101 -14.89 -13.93 -7.26
C LYS A 101 -16.36 -14.30 -7.48
N ASP A 102 -17.28 -13.44 -7.06
CA ASP A 102 -18.72 -13.69 -7.23
C ASP A 102 -19.16 -13.66 -8.69
N GLU A 103 -18.69 -12.66 -9.46
CA GLU A 103 -18.96 -12.60 -10.90
C GLU A 103 -18.36 -13.81 -11.64
N ARG A 104 -17.13 -14.20 -11.28
CA ARG A 104 -16.50 -15.39 -11.85
C ARG A 104 -17.30 -16.67 -11.61
N ARG A 105 -17.81 -16.88 -10.38
CA ARG A 105 -18.64 -18.04 -10.06
C ARG A 105 -19.97 -18.00 -10.80
N ARG A 106 -20.52 -16.81 -11.05
CA ARG A 106 -21.74 -16.64 -11.84
C ARG A 106 -21.50 -17.02 -13.30
N ASP A 107 -20.43 -16.50 -13.91
CA ASP A 107 -20.05 -16.85 -15.28
C ASP A 107 -19.82 -18.36 -15.45
N GLU A 108 -19.16 -19.00 -14.48
CA GLU A 108 -18.90 -20.45 -14.49
C GLU A 108 -20.22 -21.26 -14.41
N ARG A 109 -21.18 -20.84 -13.60
CA ARG A 109 -22.51 -21.47 -13.51
C ARG A 109 -23.31 -21.30 -14.80
N GLU A 110 -23.41 -20.07 -15.32
CA GLU A 110 -24.14 -19.78 -16.56
C GLU A 110 -23.56 -20.52 -17.77
N ARG A 111 -22.24 -20.75 -17.77
CA ARG A 111 -21.57 -21.54 -18.79
C ARG A 111 -21.88 -23.04 -18.64
N SER A 112 -21.81 -23.58 -17.42
CA SER A 112 -22.14 -24.99 -17.17
C SER A 112 -23.60 -25.29 -17.49
N ASP A 113 -24.52 -24.38 -17.18
CA ASP A 113 -25.94 -24.54 -17.49
C ASP A 113 -26.18 -24.52 -19.01
N ARG A 114 -25.49 -23.64 -19.75
CA ARG A 114 -25.52 -23.64 -21.22
C ARG A 114 -24.98 -24.95 -21.80
N GLU A 115 -23.81 -25.40 -21.35
CA GLU A 115 -23.21 -26.66 -21.81
C GLU A 115 -24.13 -27.86 -21.54
N ARG A 116 -24.84 -27.88 -20.40
CA ARG A 116 -25.85 -28.91 -20.09
C ARG A 116 -27.05 -28.85 -21.03
N LEU A 117 -27.58 -27.66 -21.32
CA LEU A 117 -28.71 -27.50 -22.24
C LEU A 117 -28.33 -27.92 -23.67
N ASP A 118 -27.14 -27.57 -24.12
CA ASP A 118 -26.62 -27.96 -25.43
C ASP A 118 -26.50 -29.49 -25.56
N LEU A 119 -26.01 -30.17 -24.51
CA LEU A 119 -25.96 -31.64 -24.47
C LEU A 119 -27.35 -32.28 -24.53
N ILE A 120 -28.33 -31.71 -23.83
CA ILE A 120 -29.73 -32.18 -23.86
C ILE A 120 -30.33 -31.97 -25.25
N MET A 121 -30.09 -30.81 -25.88
CA MET A 121 -30.53 -30.53 -27.24
C MET A 121 -29.92 -31.51 -28.23
N GLN A 122 -28.60 -31.72 -28.16
CA GLN A 122 -27.88 -32.64 -29.04
C GLN A 122 -28.43 -34.07 -28.92
N LYS A 123 -28.68 -34.54 -27.69
CA LYS A 123 -29.29 -35.86 -27.44
C LYS A 123 -30.70 -35.97 -28.01
N ARG A 124 -31.52 -34.93 -27.90
CA ARG A 124 -32.87 -34.91 -28.50
C ARG A 124 -32.85 -34.97 -30.02
N THR A 125 -31.88 -34.33 -30.67
CA THR A 125 -31.70 -34.40 -32.13
C THR A 125 -31.09 -35.71 -32.62
N SER A 126 -30.43 -36.50 -31.76
CA SER A 126 -29.88 -37.80 -32.14
C SER A 126 -30.83 -38.97 -31.91
N ASP A 127 -31.81 -38.82 -31.01
CA ASP A 127 -32.83 -39.84 -30.68
C ASP A 127 -34.13 -39.69 -31.53
N GLY A 128 -34.16 -38.79 -32.51
CA GLY A 128 -35.28 -38.59 -33.44
C GLY A 128 -34.86 -38.74 -34.89
#